data_AF-A0A953PFF5-F1
#
_entry.id   AF-A0A953PFF5-F1
#
_cell.length_a   1.000
_cell.length_b   1.000
_cell.length_c   1.000
_cell.angle_alpha   90.00
_cell.angle_beta   90.00
_cell.angle_gamma   90.00
#
_symmetry.space_group_name_H-M   'P 1'
#
loop_
_entity.id
_entity.type
_entity.pdbx_description
1 polymer ?
#
loop_
_entity_poly.entity_id
_entity_poly.type
_entity_poly.pdbx_seq_one_letter_code
_entity_poly.pdbx_strand_id
1 'polypeptide(L)'
;MPGTFYCEGSHRFSKGGQSAADWATVELGVAEPEAEAASGPPAGSRRYMFGADVPHNRGMLRDPGLIPLSRQHQHALALCVRIERALENNVVDLNAWQLEMEQQYGQEIGFHFAAEEDVLFPAARLFPELVSVVEQLGDEHRRLRECFARAHQRAMDGGELGAFAKMLSGHIRKEERQLFEAMQKLVEADELRRIGVALEQELAVGRRACLLPKPSRL
;
A
#
# COMPACT_ATOMS: atom_id res chain seq x y z
N MET A 1 -34.41 27.42 -48.13
CA MET A 1 -35.42 26.35 -47.93
C MET A 1 -34.80 25.05 -48.44
N PRO A 2 -34.94 23.93 -47.71
CA PRO A 2 -33.87 23.45 -46.84
C PRO A 2 -33.38 22.03 -47.16
N GLY A 3 -32.26 21.66 -46.53
CA GLY A 3 -31.74 20.29 -46.50
C GLY A 3 -30.76 20.13 -45.35
N THR A 4 -31.27 20.21 -44.12
CA THR A 4 -30.59 19.87 -42.87
C THR A 4 -30.30 18.37 -42.83
N PHE A 5 -29.03 18.00 -42.62
CA PHE A 5 -28.67 16.70 -42.07
C PHE A 5 -27.81 16.92 -40.82
N TYR A 6 -28.37 16.50 -39.69
CA TYR A 6 -27.69 16.32 -38.42
C TYR A 6 -26.78 15.08 -38.53
N CYS A 7 -25.53 15.19 -38.07
CA CYS A 7 -24.75 14.04 -37.61
C CYS A 7 -24.29 14.34 -36.19
N GLU A 8 -24.88 13.62 -35.25
CA GLU A 8 -24.46 13.51 -33.86
C GLU A 8 -23.14 12.73 -33.74
N GLY A 9 -22.34 13.14 -32.75
CA GLY A 9 -21.73 12.23 -31.79
C GLY A 9 -20.62 11.30 -32.29
N SER A 10 -19.37 11.72 -32.07
CA SER A 10 -18.35 10.76 -31.65
C SER A 10 -17.11 11.44 -31.05
N HIS A 11 -16.83 11.09 -29.80
CA HIS A 11 -15.49 10.82 -29.26
C HIS A 11 -14.44 11.95 -29.33
N ARG A 12 -14.10 12.49 -28.15
CA ARG A 12 -12.88 12.03 -27.43
C ARG A 12 -12.86 12.63 -26.02
N PHE A 13 -13.19 11.82 -25.02
CA PHE A 13 -12.80 12.13 -23.64
C PHE A 13 -11.29 11.93 -23.57
N SER A 14 -10.55 13.03 -23.48
CA SER A 14 -9.10 13.02 -23.40
C SER A 14 -8.70 12.54 -22.01
N LYS A 15 -8.58 11.22 -21.82
CA LYS A 15 -7.83 10.67 -20.67
C LYS A 15 -6.37 11.02 -20.89
N GLY A 16 -5.86 11.95 -20.09
CA GLY A 16 -4.43 12.13 -19.90
C GLY A 16 -3.87 10.86 -19.29
N GLY A 17 -3.32 9.99 -20.13
CA GLY A 17 -2.50 8.87 -19.70
C GLY A 17 -1.22 9.43 -19.11
N GLN A 18 -1.10 9.41 -17.79
CA GLN A 18 0.17 9.60 -17.13
C GLN A 18 0.98 8.32 -17.33
N SER A 19 1.95 8.44 -18.23
CA SER A 19 3.03 7.48 -18.47
C SER A 19 3.73 7.13 -17.15
N ALA A 20 3.98 5.85 -16.92
CA ALA A 20 4.72 5.31 -15.77
C ALA A 20 6.24 5.62 -15.79
N ALA A 21 6.62 6.77 -16.34
CA ALA A 21 8.01 7.19 -16.48
C ALA A 21 8.09 8.69 -16.26
N ASP A 22 8.12 9.11 -14.98
CA ASP A 22 8.63 10.41 -14.54
C ASP A 22 8.89 10.31 -13.03
N TRP A 23 10.06 9.77 -12.66
CA TRP A 23 10.52 9.65 -11.28
C TRP A 23 11.76 10.52 -11.08
N ALA A 24 11.58 11.81 -10.78
CA ALA A 24 12.67 12.65 -10.28
C ALA A 24 12.17 13.81 -9.38
N THR A 25 12.67 13.77 -8.15
CA THR A 25 13.06 14.89 -7.28
C THR A 25 12.18 15.15 -6.06
N VAL A 26 12.63 14.66 -4.89
CA VAL A 26 12.35 15.27 -3.57
C VAL A 26 13.61 15.14 -2.68
N GLU A 27 14.08 16.26 -2.15
CA GLU A 27 15.19 16.37 -1.18
C GLU A 27 14.70 16.09 0.26
N LEU A 28 15.49 15.33 1.01
CA LEU A 28 15.21 14.93 2.41
C LEU A 28 15.95 15.84 3.40
N GLY A 29 15.20 16.55 4.24
CA GLY A 29 15.69 17.24 5.43
C GLY A 29 15.32 16.46 6.69
N VAL A 30 16.32 16.12 7.51
CA VAL A 30 16.20 15.33 8.75
C VAL A 30 16.36 16.25 9.96
N ALA A 31 15.50 16.09 10.98
CA ALA A 31 15.76 16.51 12.35
C ALA A 31 15.10 15.52 13.33
N GLU A 32 15.90 15.06 14.30
CA GLU A 32 15.57 14.05 15.32
C GLU A 32 14.75 14.60 16.50
N PRO A 33 14.09 13.73 17.30
CA PRO A 33 13.23 14.12 18.41
C PRO A 33 13.92 14.10 19.78
N GLU A 34 13.54 15.04 20.66
CA GLU A 34 13.87 15.01 22.09
C GLU A 34 12.76 14.32 22.91
N ALA A 35 13.20 13.53 23.90
CA ALA A 35 12.40 12.71 24.79
C ALA A 35 12.07 13.44 26.10
N GLU A 36 10.87 13.23 26.65
CA GLU A 36 10.53 13.65 28.01
C GLU A 36 9.71 12.58 28.76
N ALA A 37 10.03 12.44 30.04
CA ALA A 37 9.58 11.42 30.97
C ALA A 37 8.46 11.93 31.90
N ALA A 38 7.58 11.04 32.40
CA ALA A 38 6.89 11.18 33.71
C ALA A 38 5.98 9.96 33.98
N SER A 39 6.29 9.17 35.02
CA SER A 39 5.63 9.16 36.35
C SER A 39 4.38 8.25 36.43
N GLY A 40 4.52 7.13 37.13
CA GLY A 40 3.42 6.21 37.46
C GLY A 40 2.70 6.56 38.77
N PRO A 41 1.43 6.14 38.95
CA PRO A 41 0.74 6.19 40.23
C PRO A 41 0.59 4.80 40.89
N PRO A 42 0.21 4.76 42.19
CA PRO A 42 0.53 3.66 43.10
C PRO A 42 -0.53 2.53 43.18
N ALA A 43 -0.09 1.44 43.79
CA ALA A 43 -0.84 0.22 44.06
C ALA A 43 -2.08 0.46 44.94
N GLY A 44 -3.24 0.01 44.44
CA GLY A 44 -4.52 -0.02 45.15
C GLY A 44 -5.19 -1.37 44.96
N SER A 45 -5.50 -2.01 46.07
CA SER A 45 -6.13 -3.32 46.21
C SER A 45 -7.64 -3.28 45.96
N ARG A 46 -8.18 -4.19 45.13
CA ARG A 46 -9.53 -4.72 45.31
C ARG A 46 -9.80 -6.02 44.53
N ARG A 47 -10.11 -7.07 45.28
CA ARG A 47 -10.83 -8.28 44.83
C ARG A 47 -12.23 -7.88 44.37
N TYR A 48 -12.63 -8.28 43.16
CA TYR A 48 -14.00 -8.66 42.84
C TYR A 48 -14.01 -9.80 41.82
N MET A 49 -14.51 -10.95 42.28
CA MET A 49 -15.05 -12.00 41.43
C MET A 49 -16.37 -11.48 40.85
N PHE A 50 -16.42 -11.22 39.54
CA PHE A 50 -17.65 -11.29 38.74
C PHE A 50 -17.23 -11.65 37.32
N GLY A 51 -17.87 -12.67 36.75
CA GLY A 51 -17.58 -13.17 35.41
C GLY A 51 -17.70 -12.05 34.39
N ALA A 52 -16.56 -11.59 33.88
CA ALA A 52 -16.51 -10.87 32.64
C ALA A 52 -16.51 -11.92 31.54
N ASP A 53 -17.53 -11.89 30.68
CA ASP A 53 -17.35 -12.32 29.30
C ASP A 53 -16.10 -11.60 28.80
N VAL A 54 -14.99 -12.33 28.76
CA VAL A 54 -13.78 -11.87 28.09
C VAL A 54 -14.24 -11.60 26.67
N PRO A 55 -14.23 -10.34 26.18
CA PRO A 55 -14.43 -10.11 24.78
C PRO A 55 -13.29 -10.88 24.15
N HIS A 56 -13.64 -12.00 23.52
CA HIS A 56 -12.70 -12.68 22.66
C HIS A 56 -12.21 -11.56 21.76
N ASN A 57 -10.89 -11.35 21.74
CA ASN A 57 -10.25 -10.62 20.68
C ASN A 57 -10.57 -11.40 19.41
N ARG A 58 -11.81 -11.24 18.90
CA ARG A 58 -12.23 -11.69 17.60
C ARG A 58 -11.39 -10.81 16.71
N GLY A 59 -10.20 -11.28 16.38
CA GLY A 59 -9.43 -10.73 15.28
C GLY A 59 -10.44 -10.54 14.17
N MET A 60 -10.69 -9.28 13.85
CA MET A 60 -11.77 -8.92 12.95
C MET A 60 -11.50 -9.65 11.65
N LEU A 61 -12.43 -10.53 11.24
CA LEU A 61 -12.28 -11.21 9.97
C LEU A 61 -12.26 -10.12 8.89
N ARG A 62 -11.26 -10.20 8.01
CA ARG A 62 -11.10 -9.27 6.89
C ARG A 62 -12.30 -9.44 5.96
N ASP A 63 -12.89 -8.31 5.56
CA ASP A 63 -13.99 -8.31 4.60
C ASP A 63 -13.54 -8.95 3.28
N PRO A 64 -14.38 -9.80 2.64
CA PRO A 64 -14.02 -10.47 1.40
C PRO A 64 -13.49 -9.55 0.30
N GLY A 65 -13.97 -8.30 0.23
CA GLY A 65 -13.52 -7.32 -0.76
C GLY A 65 -12.08 -6.83 -0.56
N LEU A 66 -11.55 -6.92 0.66
CA LEU A 66 -10.19 -6.49 1.01
C LEU A 66 -9.18 -7.66 1.07
N ILE A 67 -9.67 -8.90 1.12
CA ILE A 67 -8.82 -10.10 1.14
C ILE A 67 -7.79 -10.14 -0.01
N PRO A 68 -8.10 -9.74 -1.27
CA PRO A 68 -7.11 -9.75 -2.35
C PRO A 68 -5.87 -8.90 -2.02
N LEU A 69 -6.05 -7.69 -1.48
CA LEU A 69 -4.94 -6.83 -1.06
C LEU A 69 -4.17 -7.46 0.10
N SER A 70 -4.88 -7.96 1.12
CA SER A 70 -4.25 -8.64 2.26
C SER A 70 -3.42 -9.87 1.86
N ARG A 71 -3.74 -10.56 0.77
CA ARG A 71 -2.90 -11.66 0.25
C ARG A 71 -1.59 -11.14 -0.35
N GLN A 72 -1.65 -10.06 -1.12
CA GLN A 72 -0.44 -9.43 -1.67
C GLN A 72 0.45 -8.85 -0.57
N HIS A 73 -0.15 -8.31 0.50
CA HIS A 73 0.57 -7.90 1.70
C HIS A 73 1.40 -9.03 2.32
N GLN A 74 0.89 -10.26 2.34
CA GLN A 74 1.63 -11.40 2.90
C GLN A 74 2.90 -11.69 2.09
N HIS A 75 2.85 -11.58 0.76
CA HIS A 75 4.02 -11.75 -0.10
C HIS A 75 5.05 -10.63 0.12
N ALA A 76 4.60 -9.37 0.17
CA ALA A 76 5.46 -8.22 0.43
C ALA A 76 6.11 -8.27 1.84
N LEU A 77 5.37 -8.72 2.86
CA LEU A 77 5.91 -8.95 4.20
C LEU A 77 6.95 -10.09 4.22
N ALA A 78 6.74 -11.15 3.43
CA ALA A 78 7.72 -12.22 3.30
C ALA A 78 9.04 -11.72 2.70
N LEU A 79 8.98 -10.82 1.71
CA LEU A 79 10.16 -10.13 1.18
C LEU A 79 10.88 -9.34 2.29
N CYS A 80 10.15 -8.53 3.07
CA CYS A 80 10.73 -7.74 4.16
C CYS A 80 11.47 -8.61 5.18
N VAL A 81 10.84 -9.69 5.64
CA VAL A 81 11.43 -10.63 6.63
C VAL A 81 12.70 -11.28 6.07
N ARG A 82 12.71 -11.63 4.78
CA ARG A 82 13.88 -12.26 4.16
C ARG A 82 15.05 -11.28 4.02
N ILE A 83 14.77 -10.03 3.66
CA ILE A 83 15.76 -8.94 3.61
C ILE A 83 16.36 -8.71 5.01
N GLU A 84 15.52 -8.54 6.03
CA GLU A 84 15.96 -8.29 7.41
C GLU A 84 16.91 -9.41 7.89
N ARG A 85 16.53 -10.67 7.68
CA ARG A 85 17.38 -11.82 8.04
C ARG A 85 18.69 -11.88 7.27
N ALA A 86 18.71 -11.48 6.00
CA ALA A 86 19.93 -11.48 5.21
C ALA A 86 20.92 -10.42 5.74
N LEU A 87 20.42 -9.25 6.09
CA LEU A 87 21.18 -8.16 6.69
C LEU A 87 21.73 -8.55 8.08
N GLU A 88 20.92 -9.18 8.93
CA GLU A 88 21.35 -9.65 10.26
C GLU A 88 22.48 -10.67 10.20
N ASN A 89 22.47 -11.56 9.20
CA ASN A 89 23.48 -12.61 9.06
C ASN A 89 24.74 -12.14 8.30
N ASN A 90 24.83 -10.87 7.90
CA ASN A 90 25.91 -10.33 7.05
C ASN A 90 26.16 -11.11 5.74
N VAL A 91 25.15 -11.82 5.23
CA VAL A 91 25.18 -12.52 3.94
C VAL A 91 24.27 -11.76 2.99
N VAL A 92 24.81 -10.70 2.39
CA VAL A 92 24.04 -9.76 1.59
C VAL A 92 24.63 -9.66 0.19
N ASP A 93 23.99 -10.31 -0.77
CA ASP A 93 24.16 -9.97 -2.18
C ASP A 93 23.18 -8.84 -2.53
N LEU A 94 23.67 -7.60 -2.49
CA LEU A 94 22.87 -6.41 -2.76
C LEU A 94 22.30 -6.41 -4.19
N ASN A 95 23.01 -6.99 -5.17
CA ASN A 95 22.50 -7.03 -6.54
C ASN A 95 21.34 -8.02 -6.66
N ALA A 96 21.44 -9.17 -6.01
CA ALA A 96 20.36 -10.16 -5.98
C ALA A 96 19.10 -9.59 -5.31
N TRP A 97 19.23 -8.92 -4.18
CA TRP A 97 18.09 -8.31 -3.48
C TRP A 97 17.43 -7.19 -4.28
N GLN A 98 18.22 -6.32 -4.92
CA GLN A 98 17.69 -5.25 -5.75
C GLN A 98 16.97 -5.78 -7.00
N LEU A 99 17.47 -6.87 -7.60
CA LEU A 99 16.78 -7.56 -8.68
C LEU A 99 15.45 -8.17 -8.20
N GLU A 100 15.44 -8.79 -7.02
CA GLU A 100 14.21 -9.36 -6.46
C GLU A 100 13.18 -8.27 -6.13
N MET A 101 13.59 -7.14 -5.56
CA MET A 101 12.72 -5.99 -5.32
C MET A 101 12.10 -5.48 -6.62
N GLU A 102 12.90 -5.33 -7.67
CA GLU A 102 12.42 -4.93 -8.99
C GLU A 102 11.38 -5.91 -9.55
N GLN A 103 11.63 -7.21 -9.43
CA GLN A 103 10.71 -8.25 -9.87
C GLN A 103 9.39 -8.22 -9.09
N GLN A 104 9.45 -8.13 -7.76
CA GLN A 104 8.26 -8.04 -6.91
C GLN A 104 7.44 -6.78 -7.18
N TYR A 105 8.12 -5.66 -7.46
CA TYR A 105 7.45 -4.44 -7.87
C TYR A 105 6.69 -4.59 -9.19
N GLY A 106 7.32 -5.19 -10.20
CA GLY A 106 6.67 -5.45 -11.49
C GLY A 106 5.52 -6.47 -11.39
N GLN A 107 5.66 -7.49 -10.56
CA GLN A 107 4.75 -8.63 -10.50
C GLN A 107 3.54 -8.45 -9.59
N GLU A 108 3.63 -7.65 -8.53
CA GLU A 108 2.52 -7.46 -7.58
C GLU A 108 2.45 -6.05 -7.00
N ILE A 109 3.53 -5.53 -6.41
CA ILE A 109 3.47 -4.32 -5.58
C ILE A 109 3.08 -3.07 -6.39
N GLY A 110 3.56 -2.95 -7.63
CA GLY A 110 3.30 -1.77 -8.46
C GLY A 110 1.81 -1.56 -8.77
N PHE A 111 1.09 -2.62 -9.17
CA PHE A 111 -0.35 -2.52 -9.43
C PHE A 111 -1.21 -2.67 -8.17
N HIS A 112 -0.64 -3.20 -7.08
CA HIS A 112 -1.27 -3.14 -5.77
C HIS A 112 -1.45 -1.69 -5.32
N PHE A 113 -0.38 -0.89 -5.33
CA PHE A 113 -0.46 0.55 -5.02
C PHE A 113 -1.41 1.29 -5.95
N ALA A 114 -1.44 0.95 -7.24
CA ALA A 114 -2.37 1.55 -8.20
C ALA A 114 -3.83 1.26 -7.83
N ALA A 115 -4.16 0.00 -7.50
CA ALA A 115 -5.51 -0.38 -7.09
C ALA A 115 -5.95 0.37 -5.81
N GLU A 116 -5.04 0.56 -4.86
CA GLU A 116 -5.33 1.35 -3.65
C GLU A 116 -5.55 2.83 -3.97
N GLU A 117 -4.67 3.43 -4.77
CA GLU A 117 -4.76 4.85 -5.13
C GLU A 117 -5.97 5.19 -6.00
N ASP A 118 -6.36 4.28 -6.89
CA ASP A 118 -7.45 4.50 -7.85
C ASP A 118 -8.83 4.12 -7.29
N VAL A 119 -8.88 3.21 -6.31
CA VAL A 119 -10.15 2.67 -5.79
C VAL A 119 -10.30 2.87 -4.29
N LEU A 120 -9.34 2.37 -3.50
CA LEU A 120 -9.49 2.30 -2.04
C LEU A 120 -9.37 3.68 -1.37
N PHE A 121 -8.32 4.43 -1.69
CA PHE A 121 -8.03 5.73 -1.10
C PHE A 121 -9.11 6.78 -1.45
N PRO A 122 -9.63 6.88 -2.69
CA PRO A 122 -10.76 7.75 -2.99
C PRO A 122 -12.01 7.43 -2.17
N ALA A 123 -12.33 6.14 -1.99
CA ALA A 123 -13.48 5.73 -1.18
C ALA A 123 -13.26 6.08 0.31
N ALA A 124 -12.06 5.85 0.83
CA ALA A 124 -11.71 6.18 2.21
C ALA A 124 -11.75 7.69 2.50
N ARG A 125 -11.35 8.55 1.54
CA ARG A 125 -11.39 10.02 1.69
C ARG A 125 -12.80 10.59 1.87
N LEU A 126 -13.86 9.83 1.56
CA LEU A 126 -15.24 10.23 1.85
C LEU A 126 -15.53 10.28 3.36
N PHE A 127 -14.67 9.67 4.19
CA PHE A 127 -14.78 9.66 5.64
C PHE A 127 -13.70 10.58 6.24
N PRO A 128 -14.09 11.69 6.90
CA PRO A 128 -13.13 12.65 7.45
C PRO A 128 -12.07 12.04 8.38
N GLU A 129 -12.46 11.01 9.14
CA GLU A 129 -11.58 10.28 10.06
C GLU A 129 -10.45 9.52 9.34
N LEU A 130 -10.63 9.18 8.07
CA LEU A 130 -9.67 8.41 7.28
C LEU A 130 -8.75 9.27 6.41
N VAL A 131 -9.06 10.55 6.21
CA VAL A 131 -8.28 11.43 5.32
C VAL A 131 -6.81 11.47 5.74
N SER A 132 -6.53 11.64 7.04
CA SER A 132 -5.15 11.71 7.54
C SER A 132 -4.35 10.42 7.28
N VAL A 133 -4.96 9.25 7.50
CA VAL A 133 -4.27 7.97 7.25
C VAL A 133 -4.03 7.75 5.76
N VAL A 134 -4.98 8.11 4.91
CA VAL A 134 -4.85 7.98 3.44
C VAL A 134 -3.74 8.88 2.89
N GLU A 135 -3.64 10.13 3.33
CA GLU A 135 -2.57 11.01 2.86
C GLU A 135 -1.18 10.51 3.30
N GLN A 136 -1.06 10.00 4.53
CA GLN A 136 0.18 9.37 4.98
C GLN A 136 0.55 8.13 4.16
N LEU A 137 -0.43 7.28 3.82
CA LEU A 137 -0.21 6.09 3.00
C LEU A 137 0.21 6.47 1.57
N GLY A 138 -0.41 7.50 0.98
CA GLY A 138 -0.01 8.03 -0.33
C GLY A 138 1.42 8.61 -0.34
N ASP A 139 1.83 9.31 0.73
CA ASP A 139 3.21 9.76 0.89
C ASP A 139 4.18 8.59 1.05
N GLU A 140 3.80 7.54 1.78
CA GLU A 140 4.58 6.31 1.91
C GLU A 140 4.72 5.57 0.58
N HIS A 141 3.66 5.48 -0.23
CA HIS A 141 3.75 4.92 -1.58
C HIS A 141 4.79 5.67 -2.42
N ARG A 142 4.81 7.00 -2.36
CA ARG A 142 5.80 7.81 -3.10
C ARG A 142 7.23 7.44 -2.71
N ARG A 143 7.52 7.40 -1.41
CA ARG A 143 8.84 7.03 -0.87
C ARG A 143 9.23 5.58 -1.20
N LEU A 144 8.28 4.65 -1.11
CA LEU A 144 8.51 3.25 -1.46
C LEU A 144 8.84 3.09 -2.95
N ARG A 145 8.16 3.84 -3.82
CA ARG A 145 8.46 3.87 -5.26
C ARG A 145 9.85 4.44 -5.55
N GLU A 146 10.31 5.44 -4.79
CA GLU A 146 11.70 5.92 -4.87
C GLU A 146 12.69 4.81 -4.50
N CYS A 147 12.43 4.02 -3.45
CA CYS A 147 13.26 2.86 -3.11
C CYS A 147 13.30 1.83 -4.26
N PHE A 148 12.16 1.49 -4.85
CA PHE A 148 12.12 0.57 -6.00
C PHE A 148 12.86 1.13 -7.22
N ALA A 149 12.77 2.43 -7.49
CA ALA A 149 13.51 3.07 -8.57
C ALA A 149 15.03 2.99 -8.34
N ARG A 150 15.49 3.16 -7.10
CA ARG A 150 16.90 2.99 -6.73
C ARG A 150 17.36 1.54 -6.84
N ALA A 151 16.52 0.59 -6.43
CA ALA A 151 16.79 -0.84 -6.61
C ALA A 151 16.95 -1.19 -8.10
N HIS A 152 16.08 -0.66 -8.96
CA HIS A 152 16.18 -0.84 -10.41
C HIS A 152 17.51 -0.31 -10.97
N GLN A 153 17.99 0.83 -10.45
CA GLN A 153 19.28 1.42 -10.82
C GLN A 153 20.50 0.71 -10.20
N ARG A 154 20.29 -0.33 -9.38
CA ARG A 154 21.33 -1.03 -8.59
C ARG A 154 22.12 -0.07 -7.68
N ALA A 155 21.42 0.94 -7.15
CA ALA A 155 22.01 2.05 -6.41
C ALA A 155 21.66 2.06 -4.90
N MET A 156 21.13 0.95 -4.37
CA MET A 156 20.86 0.80 -2.93
C MET A 156 22.03 0.17 -2.20
N ASP A 157 22.35 0.72 -1.03
CA ASP A 157 23.22 0.07 -0.05
C ASP A 157 22.43 -0.80 0.95
N GLY A 158 23.15 -1.47 1.86
CA GLY A 158 22.54 -2.34 2.86
C GLY A 158 21.69 -1.61 3.91
N GLY A 159 22.04 -0.36 4.24
CA GLY A 159 21.26 0.47 5.15
C GLY A 159 19.93 0.87 4.54
N GLU A 160 19.94 1.26 3.28
CA GLU A 160 18.76 1.61 2.49
C GLU A 160 17.86 0.41 2.26
N LEU A 161 18.44 -0.76 2.01
CA LEU A 161 17.70 -2.01 1.89
C LEU A 161 16.96 -2.36 3.20
N GLY A 162 17.62 -2.18 4.35
CA GLY A 162 17.00 -2.35 5.65
C GLY A 162 15.93 -1.31 5.96
N ALA A 163 16.16 -0.04 5.58
CA ALA A 163 15.17 1.03 5.73
C ALA A 163 13.92 0.78 4.88
N PHE A 164 14.09 0.30 3.65
CA PHE A 164 12.99 -0.12 2.78
C PHE A 164 12.14 -1.22 3.42
N ALA A 165 12.76 -2.30 3.92
CA ALA A 165 12.02 -3.41 4.53
C ALA A 165 11.17 -2.96 5.74
N LYS A 166 11.74 -2.09 6.58
CA LYS A 166 11.02 -1.50 7.72
C LYS A 166 9.88 -0.60 7.28
N MET A 167 10.10 0.25 6.28
CA MET A 167 9.08 1.15 5.74
C MET A 167 7.91 0.38 5.14
N LEU A 168 8.19 -0.60 4.28
CA LEU A 168 7.14 -1.40 3.62
C LEU A 168 6.35 -2.24 4.65
N SER A 169 7.03 -2.86 5.62
CA SER A 169 6.37 -3.58 6.72
C SER A 169 5.50 -2.66 7.59
N GLY A 170 5.98 -1.45 7.88
CA GLY A 170 5.24 -0.45 8.64
C GLY A 170 4.00 0.06 7.90
N HIS A 171 4.17 0.33 6.60
CA HIS A 171 3.11 0.73 5.69
C HIS A 171 1.98 -0.31 5.62
N ILE A 172 2.31 -1.58 5.32
CA ILE A 172 1.34 -2.68 5.26
C ILE A 172 0.58 -2.84 6.58
N ARG A 173 1.27 -2.72 7.72
CA ARG A 173 0.63 -2.81 9.04
C ARG A 173 -0.34 -1.65 9.28
N LYS A 174 -0.04 -0.46 8.77
CA LYS A 174 -0.92 0.71 8.86
C LYS A 174 -2.19 0.48 8.04
N GLU A 175 -2.05 -0.01 6.81
CA GLU A 175 -3.20 -0.33 5.96
C GLU A 175 -4.11 -1.37 6.60
N GLU A 176 -3.54 -2.49 7.03
CA GLU A 176 -4.30 -3.58 7.63
C GLU A 176 -5.02 -3.15 8.92
N ARG A 177 -4.33 -2.46 9.83
CA ARG A 177 -4.84 -2.21 11.19
C ARG A 177 -5.58 -0.88 11.34
N GLN A 178 -5.29 0.10 10.50
CA GLN A 178 -5.90 1.42 10.59
C GLN A 178 -6.90 1.61 9.46
N LEU A 179 -6.45 1.52 8.21
CA LEU A 179 -7.32 1.80 7.06
C LEU A 179 -8.40 0.72 6.91
N PHE A 180 -8.01 -0.54 6.74
CA PHE A 180 -8.95 -1.62 6.42
C PHE A 180 -9.91 -1.90 7.58
N GLU A 181 -9.42 -1.91 8.82
CA GLU A 181 -10.28 -2.05 10.00
C GLU A 181 -11.28 -0.90 10.15
N ALA A 182 -10.87 0.34 9.88
CA ALA A 182 -11.78 1.48 10.00
C ALA A 182 -12.78 1.53 8.85
N MET A 183 -12.36 1.22 7.61
CA MET A 183 -13.28 1.08 6.48
C MET A 183 -14.34 0.01 6.74
N GLN A 184 -13.97 -1.14 7.33
CA GLN A 184 -14.93 -2.17 7.71
C GLN A 184 -15.95 -1.74 8.79
N LYS A 185 -15.62 -0.71 9.58
CA LYS A 185 -16.50 -0.16 10.61
C LYS A 185 -17.40 0.96 10.08
N LEU A 186 -16.88 1.74 9.13
CA LEU A 186 -17.51 2.98 8.65
C LEU A 186 -18.27 2.82 7.32
N VAL A 187 -17.84 1.89 6.46
CA VAL A 187 -18.41 1.68 5.14
C VAL A 187 -19.51 0.61 5.22
N GLU A 188 -20.68 0.94 4.67
CA GLU A 188 -21.79 -0.01 4.55
C GLU A 188 -21.37 -1.26 3.75
N ALA A 189 -21.84 -2.43 4.16
CA ALA A 189 -21.40 -3.71 3.59
C ALA A 189 -21.60 -3.81 2.06
N ASP A 190 -22.67 -3.21 1.53
CA ASP A 190 -22.94 -3.16 0.09
C ASP A 190 -21.92 -2.31 -0.65
N GLU A 191 -21.51 -1.20 -0.06
CA GLU A 191 -20.50 -0.32 -0.63
C GLU A 191 -19.11 -0.96 -0.55
N LEU A 192 -18.77 -1.57 0.58
CA LEU A 192 -17.49 -2.27 0.75
C LEU A 192 -17.34 -3.42 -0.25
N ARG A 193 -18.44 -4.13 -0.54
CA ARG A 193 -18.48 -5.13 -1.61
C ARG A 193 -18.30 -4.53 -3.00
N ARG A 194 -18.89 -3.36 -3.30
CA ARG A 194 -18.66 -2.67 -4.58
C ARG A 194 -17.19 -2.26 -4.74
N ILE A 195 -16.59 -1.74 -3.68
CA ILE A 195 -15.15 -1.43 -3.62
C ILE A 195 -14.33 -2.69 -3.90
N GLY A 196 -14.66 -3.82 -3.25
CA GLY A 196 -13.99 -5.10 -3.48
C GLY A 196 -14.03 -5.57 -4.94
N VAL A 197 -15.16 -5.42 -5.62
CA VAL A 197 -15.29 -5.76 -7.06
C VAL A 197 -14.42 -4.83 -7.91
N ALA A 198 -14.40 -3.53 -7.62
CA ALA A 198 -13.57 -2.56 -8.33
C ALA A 198 -12.06 -2.84 -8.12
N LEU A 199 -11.66 -3.19 -6.90
CA LEU A 199 -10.28 -3.60 -6.59
C LEU A 199 -9.86 -4.84 -7.38
N GLU A 200 -10.70 -5.88 -7.43
CA GLU A 200 -10.39 -7.09 -8.18
C GLU A 200 -10.22 -6.82 -9.67
N GLN A 201 -11.03 -5.91 -10.23
CA GLN A 201 -10.90 -5.48 -11.63
C GLN A 201 -9.57 -4.76 -11.88
N GLU A 202 -9.19 -3.83 -11.01
CA GLU A 202 -7.95 -3.06 -11.17
C GLU A 202 -6.72 -3.96 -11.01
N LEU A 203 -6.70 -4.83 -10.00
CA LEU A 203 -5.65 -5.83 -9.81
C LEU A 203 -5.54 -6.80 -11.01
N ALA A 204 -6.67 -7.16 -11.63
CA ALA A 204 -6.67 -7.99 -12.83
C ALA A 204 -6.15 -7.25 -14.08
N VAL A 205 -6.37 -5.94 -14.20
CA VAL A 205 -5.78 -5.12 -15.26
C VAL A 205 -4.27 -5.04 -15.08
N GLY A 206 -3.79 -4.68 -13.89
CA GLY A 206 -2.36 -4.58 -13.58
C GLY A 206 -1.60 -5.89 -13.80
N ARG A 207 -2.14 -7.01 -13.31
CA ARG A 207 -1.56 -8.34 -13.53
C ARG A 207 -1.46 -8.71 -15.01
N ARG A 208 -2.48 -8.40 -15.83
CA ARG A 208 -2.43 -8.64 -17.29
C ARG A 208 -1.40 -7.76 -17.97
N ALA A 209 -1.26 -6.50 -17.57
CA ALA A 209 -0.23 -5.61 -18.10
C ALA A 209 1.19 -6.10 -17.81
N CYS A 210 1.42 -6.73 -16.65
CA CYS A 210 2.70 -7.36 -16.33
C CYS A 210 2.97 -8.64 -17.15
N LEU A 211 1.93 -9.43 -17.47
CA LEU A 211 2.08 -10.70 -18.20
C LEU A 211 2.36 -10.51 -19.70
N LEU A 212 2.08 -9.33 -20.26
CA LEU A 212 2.40 -9.05 -21.64
C LEU A 212 3.90 -8.73 -21.76
N PRO A 213 4.67 -9.47 -22.60
CA PRO A 213 6.07 -9.17 -22.81
C PRO A 213 6.20 -7.74 -23.35
N LYS A 214 7.07 -6.92 -22.75
CA LYS A 214 7.45 -5.63 -23.31
C LYS A 214 7.96 -5.89 -24.73
N PRO A 215 7.47 -5.17 -25.77
CA PRO A 215 7.96 -5.39 -27.13
C PRO A 215 9.47 -5.21 -27.13
N SER A 216 10.17 -6.25 -27.58
CA SER A 216 11.61 -6.23 -27.80
C SER A 216 11.91 -5.01 -28.65
N ARG A 217 12.63 -4.02 -28.11
CA ARG A 217 13.17 -2.95 -28.96
C ARG A 217 14.18 -3.61 -29.89
N LEU A 218 13.79 -3.74 -31.16
CA LEU A 218 14.66 -4.11 -32.27
C LEU A 218 15.66 -2.99 -32.54
#